data_AF-A0A4R0RAK0-F1
#
_entry.id   AF-A0A4R0RAK0-F1
#
_cell.length_a   1.000
_cell.length_b   1.000
_cell.length_c   1.000
_cell.angle_alpha   90.00
_cell.angle_beta   90.00
_cell.angle_gamma   90.00
#
_symmetry.space_group_name_H-M   'P 1'
#
loop_
_entity.id
_entity.type
_entity.pdbx_description
1 polymer ?
#
loop_
_entity_poly.entity_id
_entity_poly.type
_entity_poly.pdbx_seq_one_letter_code
_entity_poly.pdbx_strand_id
1 'polypeptide(L)'
;MAKSGSQLKLQEYLKRKQKNAQAGSSVKPRSSSRQPNAINGDQRKEGAHRYHRDKLPKPHKPPQVPRHSQRQAVSRGDEDVIMGDEEAGAQNIPPTSGTASINMDDDTPFSSTSFGVQNQQPPRVAFVDTPQIIPAHPTRAGNRANEGVETPLGGIDRGQEPRQTGLRGAIAAMRSERPDAPFTRRDAAILAEAAGAVNLSRSDTPLKATKTRQTAVTRRSGQAVTLAHHTREITRLLLGRENKRSPFPECPSTVELAQCEANNHPGPTKENFRLNVSGKKLRCRWNKRGARVAYNEYLEEEGHLDVTFAQFEAAFLSHIETLSTHYLELKKNPCNPDGTAPAPTPAQKAKAEKIAQAQRQRALGQRRERDVGRCAPLKRLQPIFNKGVGITSLDEYTAGPQEHRKLVIVPHYWRSKTFTRLIRAIDLVHLYYRNRQERDHPDRGSWPAWRYVQEESTRPGLQGDLGGAVPGLPRNCYGEEWLKSLRPDQIEDLDIQPPVDLSIPDDVKEIVRRFESMRIPGGHPQPSNLFDDENDSA
;
A
#
# COMPACT_ATOMS: atom_id res chain seq x y z
N MET A 1 5.49 15.42 46.14
CA MET A 1 6.03 15.21 44.78
C MET A 1 4.89 14.78 43.86
N ALA A 2 4.41 15.66 42.97
CA ALA A 2 3.34 15.33 42.03
C ALA A 2 3.90 14.43 40.92
N LYS A 3 3.29 13.25 40.70
CA LYS A 3 3.64 12.38 39.57
C LYS A 3 3.26 13.09 38.28
N SER A 4 4.14 13.08 37.28
CA SER A 4 3.85 13.72 35.99
C SER A 4 2.64 13.05 35.33
N GLY A 5 1.84 13.81 34.59
CA GLY A 5 0.63 13.29 33.92
C GLY A 5 0.91 12.09 33.00
N SER A 6 2.13 11.97 32.47
CA SER A 6 2.57 10.81 31.69
C SER A 6 2.65 9.51 32.53
N GLN A 7 3.15 9.59 33.77
CA GLN A 7 3.23 8.42 34.66
C GLN A 7 1.84 7.94 35.10
N LEU A 8 0.88 8.86 35.30
CA LEU A 8 -0.49 8.49 35.65
C LEU A 8 -1.20 7.78 34.48
N LYS A 9 -1.04 8.28 33.26
CA LYS A 9 -1.60 7.64 32.05
C LYS A 9 -0.99 6.25 31.80
N LEU A 10 0.31 6.09 32.04
CA LEU A 10 0.98 4.79 31.96
C LEU A 10 0.43 3.81 32.98
N GLN A 11 0.25 4.23 34.24
CA GLN A 11 -0.35 3.37 35.27
C GLN A 11 -1.79 2.96 34.92
N GLU A 12 -2.58 3.85 34.34
CA GLU A 12 -3.96 3.55 33.95
C GLU A 12 -4.04 2.55 32.78
N TYR A 13 -3.14 2.67 31.81
CA TYR A 13 -2.99 1.70 30.72
C TYR A 13 -2.61 0.30 31.24
N LEU A 14 -1.61 0.21 32.13
CA LEU A 14 -1.18 -1.05 32.74
C LEU A 14 -2.31 -1.73 33.52
N LYS A 15 -3.11 -0.94 34.27
CA LYS A 15 -4.31 -1.45 34.97
C LYS A 15 -5.34 -2.03 34.00
N ARG A 16 -5.60 -1.39 32.85
CA ARG A 16 -6.51 -1.93 31.82
C ARG A 16 -6.00 -3.25 31.23
N LYS A 17 -4.69 -3.37 30.99
CA LYS A 17 -4.09 -4.60 30.44
C LYS A 17 -4.22 -5.77 31.43
N GLN A 18 -3.92 -5.55 32.71
CA GLN A 18 -4.10 -6.56 33.76
C GLN A 18 -5.56 -7.02 33.86
N LYS A 19 -6.51 -6.09 33.80
CA LYS A 19 -7.96 -6.42 33.82
C LYS A 19 -8.37 -7.30 32.63
N ASN A 20 -7.85 -7.02 31.44
CA ASN A 20 -8.13 -7.81 30.24
C ASN A 20 -7.46 -9.21 30.28
N ALA A 21 -6.27 -9.33 30.84
CA ALA A 21 -5.59 -10.61 31.03
C ALA A 21 -6.35 -11.52 32.00
N GLN A 22 -6.90 -10.96 33.08
CA GLN A 22 -7.74 -11.69 34.03
C GLN A 22 -9.07 -12.13 33.42
N ALA A 23 -9.68 -11.31 32.54
CA ALA A 23 -10.92 -11.65 31.86
C ALA A 23 -10.77 -12.78 30.81
N GLY A 24 -9.58 -12.95 30.23
CA GLY A 24 -9.32 -13.97 29.21
C GLY A 24 -9.13 -15.41 29.75
N SER A 25 -8.93 -15.58 31.06
CA SER A 25 -8.58 -16.88 31.66
C SER A 25 -9.79 -17.80 31.97
N SER A 26 -11.02 -17.42 31.63
CA SER A 26 -12.25 -18.15 32.02
C SER A 26 -12.84 -19.06 30.92
N VAL A 27 -12.16 -19.24 29.78
CA VAL A 27 -12.67 -20.11 28.70
C VAL A 27 -12.20 -21.56 28.91
N LYS A 28 -13.08 -22.41 29.47
CA LYS A 28 -12.85 -23.86 29.57
C LYS A 28 -12.68 -24.48 28.17
N PRO A 29 -11.68 -25.36 27.94
CA PRO A 29 -11.48 -26.01 26.67
C PRO A 29 -12.60 -27.04 26.40
N ARG A 30 -13.25 -26.92 25.24
CA ARG A 30 -14.22 -27.90 24.74
C ARG A 30 -13.46 -29.11 24.20
N SER A 31 -13.59 -30.26 24.88
CA SER A 31 -13.03 -31.54 24.42
C SER A 31 -13.74 -32.03 23.15
N SER A 32 -13.01 -32.14 22.04
CA SER A 32 -13.50 -32.76 20.81
C SER A 32 -12.93 -34.17 20.67
N SER A 33 -13.60 -35.17 21.24
CA SER A 33 -13.40 -36.57 20.86
C SER A 33 -14.30 -36.90 19.66
N ARG A 34 -13.71 -37.02 18.48
CA ARG A 34 -14.40 -37.49 17.27
C ARG A 34 -13.90 -38.90 16.98
N GLN A 35 -14.75 -39.90 17.19
CA GLN A 35 -14.49 -41.27 16.72
C GLN A 35 -14.81 -41.40 15.22
N PRO A 36 -14.11 -42.27 14.48
CA PRO A 36 -14.42 -42.57 13.09
C PRO A 36 -15.47 -43.69 13.01
N ASN A 37 -16.58 -43.47 12.30
CA ASN A 37 -17.51 -44.54 11.97
C ASN A 37 -17.19 -45.14 10.61
N ALA A 38 -17.10 -46.46 10.61
CA ALA A 38 -16.85 -47.34 9.49
C ALA A 38 -17.99 -47.35 8.47
N ILE A 39 -17.60 -47.64 7.24
CA ILE A 39 -18.45 -47.80 6.05
C ILE A 39 -19.00 -49.24 6.03
N ASN A 40 -20.32 -49.37 6.01
CA ASN A 40 -21.10 -50.48 5.43
C ASN A 40 -22.36 -49.78 4.87
N GLY A 41 -22.83 -49.99 3.64
CA GLY A 41 -22.98 -51.27 2.96
C GLY A 41 -24.49 -51.53 2.84
N ASP A 42 -25.06 -51.09 1.70
CA ASP A 42 -26.26 -51.62 1.04
C ASP A 42 -27.65 -51.51 1.70
N GLN A 43 -28.59 -50.84 1.01
CA GLN A 43 -29.83 -51.43 0.47
C GLN A 43 -30.88 -50.35 0.09
N ARG A 44 -31.38 -50.52 -1.13
CA ARG A 44 -32.56 -49.89 -1.73
C ARG A 44 -33.78 -49.94 -0.80
N LYS A 45 -34.51 -48.81 -0.67
CA LYS A 45 -35.98 -48.79 -0.70
C LYS A 45 -36.49 -47.50 -1.32
N GLU A 46 -37.28 -47.66 -2.36
CA GLU A 46 -38.15 -46.64 -2.95
C GLU A 46 -39.19 -46.21 -1.90
N GLY A 47 -39.39 -44.90 -1.77
CA GLY A 47 -40.36 -44.30 -0.86
C GLY A 47 -40.83 -42.97 -1.42
N ALA A 48 -41.93 -43.00 -2.17
CA ALA A 48 -42.62 -41.83 -2.68
C ALA A 48 -43.13 -40.97 -1.51
N HIS A 49 -42.56 -39.78 -1.31
CA HIS A 49 -43.11 -38.79 -0.40
C HIS A 49 -43.77 -37.65 -1.18
N ARG A 50 -45.11 -37.61 -1.08
CA ARG A 50 -45.96 -36.44 -1.33
C ARG A 50 -45.45 -35.27 -0.50
N TYR A 51 -45.07 -34.17 -1.17
CA TYR A 51 -44.89 -32.89 -0.50
C TYR A 51 -46.24 -32.19 -0.30
N HIS A 52 -46.58 -31.96 0.96
CA HIS A 52 -47.60 -31.02 1.38
C HIS A 52 -47.22 -29.61 0.92
N ARG A 53 -48.12 -28.99 0.17
CA ARG A 53 -48.03 -27.63 -0.34
C ARG A 53 -48.51 -26.68 0.76
N ASP A 54 -47.63 -26.33 1.68
CA ASP A 54 -47.92 -25.28 2.66
C ASP A 54 -47.78 -23.89 2.06
N LYS A 55 -48.74 -23.05 2.47
CA LYS A 55 -49.10 -21.76 1.91
C LYS A 55 -47.98 -20.74 2.10
N LEU A 56 -47.43 -20.23 0.99
CA LEU A 56 -46.60 -19.03 0.99
C LEU A 56 -47.44 -17.80 1.36
N PRO A 57 -46.95 -16.92 2.26
CA PRO A 57 -47.61 -15.65 2.55
C PRO A 57 -47.54 -14.71 1.35
N LYS A 58 -48.66 -14.02 1.09
CA LYS A 58 -48.83 -13.06 -0.02
C LYS A 58 -47.84 -11.89 0.11
N PRO A 59 -47.24 -11.39 -0.99
CA PRO A 59 -46.36 -10.24 -0.95
C PRO A 59 -47.15 -8.95 -0.64
N HIS A 60 -46.65 -8.19 0.33
CA HIS A 60 -47.13 -6.85 0.65
C HIS A 60 -46.87 -5.90 -0.54
N LYS A 61 -47.91 -5.16 -0.94
CA LYS A 61 -47.82 -4.06 -1.92
C LYS A 61 -46.85 -2.97 -1.41
N PRO A 62 -45.95 -2.45 -2.26
CA PRO A 62 -45.14 -1.30 -1.90
C PRO A 62 -46.02 -0.03 -1.79
N PRO A 63 -45.71 0.89 -0.86
CA PRO A 63 -46.44 2.14 -0.71
C PRO A 63 -46.25 3.05 -1.92
N GLN A 64 -47.35 3.63 -2.39
CA GLN A 64 -47.36 4.63 -3.45
C GLN A 64 -46.75 5.93 -2.92
N VAL A 65 -45.71 6.42 -3.59
CA VAL A 65 -45.10 7.74 -3.33
C VAL A 65 -45.89 8.80 -4.11
N PRO A 66 -46.23 9.96 -3.52
CA PRO A 66 -46.94 11.02 -4.23
C PRO A 66 -46.08 11.66 -5.32
N ARG A 67 -46.63 11.80 -6.52
CA ARG A 67 -46.07 12.60 -7.60
C ARG A 67 -46.15 14.07 -7.25
N HIS A 68 -45.02 14.71 -6.98
CA HIS A 68 -44.91 16.17 -6.95
C HIS A 68 -44.38 16.73 -8.28
N SER A 69 -45.28 17.48 -8.92
CA SER A 69 -45.08 18.76 -9.61
C SER A 69 -43.97 18.90 -10.66
N GLN A 70 -44.42 19.01 -11.91
CA GLN A 70 -43.81 19.74 -13.01
C GLN A 70 -43.00 20.97 -12.56
N ARG A 71 -41.73 21.02 -12.94
CA ARG A 71 -40.98 22.27 -13.08
C ARG A 71 -40.84 22.59 -14.55
N GLN A 72 -41.36 23.76 -14.92
CA GLN A 72 -41.22 24.39 -16.23
C GLN A 72 -39.75 24.68 -16.53
N ALA A 73 -39.33 24.34 -17.74
CA ALA A 73 -38.06 24.76 -18.30
C ALA A 73 -38.20 26.19 -18.82
N VAL A 74 -37.41 27.11 -18.27
CA VAL A 74 -37.23 28.45 -18.82
C VAL A 74 -36.03 28.39 -19.77
N SER A 75 -36.32 28.61 -21.05
CA SER A 75 -35.35 28.83 -22.11
C SER A 75 -34.58 30.12 -21.84
N ARG A 76 -33.25 30.09 -21.88
CA ARG A 76 -32.42 31.29 -21.99
C ARG A 76 -31.47 31.10 -23.16
N GLY A 77 -31.66 31.96 -24.14
CA GLY A 77 -30.98 31.97 -25.42
C GLY A 77 -29.55 32.44 -25.35
N ASP A 78 -28.91 32.14 -26.47
CA ASP A 78 -27.61 32.58 -26.94
C ASP A 78 -27.53 34.11 -27.00
N GLU A 79 -26.44 34.69 -26.49
CA GLU A 79 -25.87 35.92 -27.02
C GLU A 79 -24.34 35.80 -27.04
N ASP A 80 -23.81 35.84 -28.25
CA ASP A 80 -22.43 36.14 -28.60
C ASP A 80 -22.05 37.54 -28.10
N VAL A 81 -20.93 37.69 -27.39
CA VAL A 81 -20.18 38.95 -27.39
C VAL A 81 -18.68 38.68 -27.40
N ILE A 82 -18.07 39.33 -28.38
CA ILE A 82 -16.68 39.38 -28.81
C ILE A 82 -15.93 40.53 -28.09
N MET A 83 -14.62 40.37 -27.92
CA MET A 83 -13.55 41.37 -27.68
C MET A 83 -13.29 41.92 -26.26
N GLY A 84 -12.00 42.00 -25.94
CA GLY A 84 -11.45 43.02 -25.04
C GLY A 84 -10.25 42.57 -24.21
N ASP A 85 -9.06 42.58 -24.82
CA ASP A 85 -7.79 42.75 -24.09
C ASP A 85 -7.78 44.11 -23.41
N GLU A 86 -7.39 44.21 -22.13
CA GLU A 86 -6.71 45.41 -21.63
C GLU A 86 -5.92 45.14 -20.32
N GLU A 87 -4.74 45.74 -20.32
CA GLU A 87 -3.67 45.68 -19.32
C GLU A 87 -3.93 46.52 -18.05
N ALA A 88 -3.11 46.20 -17.04
CA ALA A 88 -2.53 47.09 -16.03
C ALA A 88 -3.38 47.58 -14.84
N GLY A 89 -2.75 47.54 -13.66
CA GLY A 89 -3.20 48.35 -12.51
C GLY A 89 -2.85 47.79 -11.14
N ALA A 90 -1.56 47.76 -10.78
CA ALA A 90 -1.13 47.59 -9.39
C ALA A 90 -1.42 48.87 -8.58
N GLN A 91 -2.14 48.79 -7.45
CA GLN A 91 -2.04 49.80 -6.38
C GLN A 91 -2.15 49.19 -4.97
N ASN A 92 -1.16 49.57 -4.16
CA ASN A 92 -1.02 49.38 -2.72
C ASN A 92 -2.04 50.24 -1.96
N ILE A 93 -2.66 49.69 -0.90
CA ILE A 93 -3.21 50.47 0.23
C ILE A 93 -2.86 49.76 1.56
N PRO A 94 -2.49 50.49 2.64
CA PRO A 94 -1.79 49.99 3.84
C PRO A 94 -2.72 49.52 4.99
N PRO A 95 -2.15 48.96 6.09
CA PRO A 95 -2.95 48.39 7.18
C PRO A 95 -3.39 49.45 8.19
N THR A 96 -4.66 49.38 8.61
CA THR A 96 -5.19 50.12 9.75
C THR A 96 -5.26 49.24 10.99
N SER A 97 -4.43 49.61 11.97
CA SER A 97 -4.56 49.26 13.38
C SER A 97 -5.78 49.95 14.01
N GLY A 98 -6.52 49.25 14.86
CA GLY A 98 -7.63 49.84 15.63
C GLY A 98 -8.08 48.93 16.76
N THR A 99 -7.52 49.20 17.94
CA THR A 99 -7.93 48.77 19.27
C THR A 99 -9.40 49.02 19.59
N ALA A 100 -10.07 48.08 20.28
CA ALA A 100 -10.99 48.40 21.38
C ALA A 100 -11.35 47.14 22.19
N SER A 101 -10.95 47.16 23.45
CA SER A 101 -11.42 46.27 24.52
C SER A 101 -12.84 46.66 24.93
N ILE A 102 -13.73 45.68 25.15
CA ILE A 102 -14.91 45.84 26.01
C ILE A 102 -15.03 44.57 26.86
N ASN A 103 -14.94 44.78 28.18
CA ASN A 103 -15.27 43.83 29.23
C ASN A 103 -16.75 43.48 29.20
N MET A 104 -17.09 42.22 29.44
CA MET A 104 -18.29 41.89 30.19
C MET A 104 -17.98 40.73 31.13
N ASP A 105 -18.01 41.06 32.41
CA ASP A 105 -18.23 40.14 33.52
C ASP A 105 -19.62 39.50 33.37
N ASP A 106 -19.74 38.21 33.67
CA ASP A 106 -20.99 37.66 34.19
C ASP A 106 -20.69 36.43 35.07
N ASP A 107 -20.91 36.64 36.36
CA ASP A 107 -21.03 35.65 37.41
C ASP A 107 -22.33 34.84 37.22
N THR A 108 -22.29 33.51 37.39
CA THR A 108 -23.09 32.79 38.40
C THR A 108 -22.91 31.26 38.34
N PRO A 109 -23.16 30.54 39.46
CA PRO A 109 -22.59 29.22 39.74
C PRO A 109 -23.58 28.07 39.53
N PHE A 110 -23.08 26.88 39.20
CA PHE A 110 -23.85 25.64 39.34
C PHE A 110 -23.07 24.53 40.05
N SER A 111 -23.44 24.39 41.33
CA SER A 111 -23.77 23.18 42.08
C SER A 111 -22.98 21.89 41.84
N SER A 112 -22.23 21.55 42.88
CA SER A 112 -21.69 20.23 43.21
C SER A 112 -22.79 19.19 43.44
N THR A 113 -22.68 18.02 42.81
CA THR A 113 -23.38 16.82 43.27
C THR A 113 -22.39 15.67 43.43
N SER A 114 -22.02 15.45 44.68
CA SER A 114 -21.27 14.30 45.18
C SER A 114 -22.15 13.06 45.23
N PHE A 115 -21.76 11.99 44.53
CA PHE A 115 -22.26 10.63 44.78
C PHE A 115 -21.15 9.80 45.42
N GLY A 116 -21.30 9.53 46.71
CA GLY A 116 -20.50 8.55 47.43
C GLY A 116 -20.90 7.14 47.03
N VAL A 117 -19.90 6.30 46.75
CA VAL A 117 -20.09 4.86 46.59
C VAL A 117 -19.23 4.15 47.62
N GLN A 118 -19.93 3.42 48.48
CA GLN A 118 -19.43 2.62 49.59
C GLN A 118 -18.46 1.53 49.16
N ASN A 119 -17.37 1.43 49.93
CA ASN A 119 -16.49 0.28 50.02
C ASN A 119 -17.24 -0.98 50.47
N GLN A 120 -17.05 -2.09 49.76
CA GLN A 120 -17.13 -3.43 50.33
C GLN A 120 -15.96 -4.28 49.84
N GLN A 121 -15.09 -4.65 50.78
CA GLN A 121 -14.13 -5.75 50.64
C GLN A 121 -14.85 -7.09 50.81
N PRO A 122 -14.34 -8.16 50.19
CA PRO A 122 -14.11 -9.39 50.97
C PRO A 122 -12.81 -10.12 50.52
N PRO A 123 -12.47 -11.33 51.02
CA PRO A 123 -11.43 -11.52 52.02
C PRO A 123 -10.16 -12.20 51.47
N ARG A 124 -9.07 -12.08 52.23
CA ARG A 124 -7.81 -12.79 52.04
C ARG A 124 -7.98 -14.29 52.27
N VAL A 125 -7.45 -15.11 51.36
CA VAL A 125 -7.09 -16.51 51.62
C VAL A 125 -5.62 -16.67 51.27
N ALA A 126 -4.83 -17.10 52.25
CA ALA A 126 -3.43 -17.44 52.13
C ALA A 126 -3.29 -18.86 51.59
N PHE A 127 -2.37 -19.07 50.64
CA PHE A 127 -1.76 -20.37 50.41
C PHE A 127 -0.29 -20.16 50.04
N VAL A 128 0.55 -20.83 50.82
CA VAL A 128 1.98 -21.04 50.64
C VAL A 128 2.10 -22.35 49.85
N ASP A 129 2.90 -22.38 48.79
CA ASP A 129 4.01 -23.32 48.66
C ASP A 129 4.72 -23.23 47.30
N THR A 130 6.04 -23.16 47.44
CA THR A 130 7.10 -23.08 46.44
C THR A 130 7.30 -24.44 45.76
N PRO A 131 7.77 -24.48 44.50
CA PRO A 131 8.73 -25.51 44.14
C PRO A 131 10.02 -24.96 43.51
N GLN A 132 11.09 -25.65 43.91
CA GLN A 132 12.50 -25.48 43.55
C GLN A 132 12.76 -25.56 42.04
N ILE A 133 13.69 -24.73 41.55
CA ILE A 133 14.30 -24.83 40.22
C ILE A 133 15.76 -25.26 40.40
N ILE A 134 16.12 -26.40 39.80
CA ILE A 134 17.50 -26.88 39.61
C ILE A 134 17.99 -26.35 38.25
N PRO A 135 19.21 -25.77 38.14
CA PRO A 135 19.74 -25.33 36.85
C PRO A 135 20.51 -26.44 36.13
N ALA A 136 20.24 -26.62 34.85
CA ALA A 136 21.07 -27.40 33.94
C ALA A 136 22.00 -26.46 33.16
N HIS A 137 23.31 -26.65 33.33
CA HIS A 137 24.34 -26.13 32.43
C HIS A 137 24.37 -26.94 31.12
N PRO A 138 24.76 -26.31 30.00
CA PRO A 138 25.77 -26.99 29.19
C PRO A 138 26.94 -26.09 28.78
N THR A 139 28.09 -26.74 28.83
CA THR A 139 29.43 -26.25 28.59
C THR A 139 29.72 -26.07 27.10
N ARG A 140 30.40 -24.97 26.83
CA ARG A 140 31.11 -24.54 25.62
C ARG A 140 32.30 -25.46 25.28
N ALA A 141 32.51 -25.77 23.99
CA ALA A 141 33.80 -25.73 23.27
C ALA A 141 33.82 -26.61 21.99
N GLY A 142 34.55 -26.18 20.96
CA GLY A 142 34.81 -26.93 19.73
C GLY A 142 34.85 -26.02 18.49
N ASN A 143 35.85 -25.15 18.38
CA ASN A 143 37.09 -25.33 17.60
C ASN A 143 36.92 -25.12 16.09
N ARG A 144 37.44 -23.95 15.68
CA ARG A 144 37.75 -23.49 14.33
C ARG A 144 39.10 -24.10 13.94
N ALA A 145 39.20 -24.71 12.76
CA ALA A 145 40.48 -24.90 12.07
C ALA A 145 40.31 -24.39 10.63
N ASN A 146 41.08 -23.36 10.31
CA ASN A 146 41.32 -22.84 8.97
C ASN A 146 42.42 -23.70 8.36
N GLU A 147 42.19 -24.25 7.17
CA GLU A 147 43.27 -24.69 6.29
C GLU A 147 43.25 -23.83 5.03
N GLY A 148 44.37 -23.12 4.84
CA GLY A 148 44.68 -22.37 3.64
C GLY A 148 45.21 -23.31 2.57
N VAL A 149 44.76 -23.10 1.34
CA VAL A 149 45.33 -23.72 0.15
C VAL A 149 45.90 -22.60 -0.71
N GLU A 150 47.23 -22.54 -0.75
CA GLU A 150 48.01 -21.74 -1.68
C GLU A 150 47.86 -22.32 -3.09
N THR A 151 47.74 -21.46 -4.09
CA THR A 151 47.89 -21.82 -5.51
C THR A 151 48.94 -20.92 -6.15
N PRO A 152 49.86 -21.46 -6.97
CA PRO A 152 50.99 -20.71 -7.48
C PRO A 152 50.67 -19.94 -8.76
N LEU A 153 51.38 -18.81 -8.89
CA LEU A 153 51.41 -17.89 -10.02
C LEU A 153 52.01 -18.56 -11.27
N GLY A 154 51.23 -18.61 -12.35
CA GLY A 154 51.71 -18.90 -13.71
C GLY A 154 51.53 -17.65 -14.57
N GLY A 155 52.65 -17.01 -14.93
CA GLY A 155 52.70 -15.87 -15.84
C GLY A 155 52.51 -16.30 -17.29
N ILE A 156 51.67 -15.57 -18.02
CA ILE A 156 51.62 -15.61 -19.49
C ILE A 156 51.69 -14.17 -19.99
N ASP A 157 52.79 -13.92 -20.67
CA ASP A 157 53.13 -12.71 -21.41
C ASP A 157 52.15 -12.52 -22.58
N ARG A 158 51.52 -11.35 -22.69
CA ARG A 158 50.64 -10.99 -23.81
C ARG A 158 51.03 -9.61 -24.33
N GLY A 159 51.24 -9.57 -25.64
CA GLY A 159 51.75 -8.44 -26.41
C GLY A 159 51.02 -7.12 -26.15
N GLN A 160 51.82 -6.06 -26.14
CA GLN A 160 51.37 -4.69 -26.03
C GLN A 160 50.56 -4.29 -27.28
N GLU A 161 49.25 -4.13 -27.11
CA GLU A 161 48.45 -3.25 -27.97
C GLU A 161 48.69 -1.77 -27.59
N PRO A 162 48.59 -0.84 -28.56
CA PRO A 162 48.80 0.58 -28.31
C PRO A 162 47.74 1.11 -27.32
N ARG A 163 48.21 1.57 -26.16
CA ARG A 163 47.36 2.19 -25.14
C ARG A 163 46.68 3.42 -25.75
N GLN A 164 45.36 3.37 -25.90
CA GLN A 164 44.55 4.56 -26.15
C GLN A 164 44.74 5.53 -24.97
N THR A 165 45.51 6.58 -25.20
CA THR A 165 45.70 7.67 -24.26
C THR A 165 44.41 8.48 -24.19
N GLY A 166 43.54 8.16 -23.24
CA GLY A 166 42.36 8.97 -22.92
C GLY A 166 42.75 10.38 -22.45
N LEU A 167 41.77 11.19 -22.03
CA LEU A 167 41.94 12.59 -21.64
C LEU A 167 43.15 12.85 -20.71
N ARG A 168 43.45 11.93 -19.78
CA ARG A 168 44.65 12.03 -18.91
C ARG A 168 45.97 11.95 -19.68
N GLY A 169 46.06 11.14 -20.73
CA GLY A 169 47.24 11.04 -21.58
C GLY A 169 47.43 12.28 -22.46
N ALA A 170 46.33 12.86 -22.98
CA ALA A 170 46.39 14.14 -23.70
C ALA A 170 46.87 15.29 -22.80
N ILE A 171 46.36 15.37 -21.55
CA ILE A 171 46.83 16.35 -20.56
C ILE A 171 48.31 16.15 -20.21
N ALA A 172 48.75 14.89 -20.07
CA ALA A 172 50.14 14.58 -19.76
C ALA A 172 51.09 14.94 -20.91
N ALA A 173 50.70 14.65 -22.16
CA ALA A 173 51.48 14.99 -23.36
C ALA A 173 51.61 16.51 -23.55
N MET A 174 50.52 17.27 -23.39
CA MET A 174 50.57 18.73 -23.48
C MET A 174 51.46 19.34 -22.39
N ARG A 175 51.45 18.78 -21.17
CA ARG A 175 52.32 19.24 -20.08
C ARG A 175 53.78 18.84 -20.25
N SER A 176 54.07 17.70 -20.89
CA SER A 176 55.46 17.32 -21.18
C SER A 176 56.10 18.18 -22.26
N GLU A 177 55.33 18.66 -23.22
CA GLU A 177 55.86 19.52 -24.29
C GLU A 177 56.08 20.97 -23.86
N ARG A 178 55.28 21.47 -22.90
CA ARG A 178 55.34 22.87 -22.43
C ARG A 178 55.02 22.98 -20.93
N PRO A 179 55.98 22.64 -20.06
CA PRO A 179 55.73 22.61 -18.61
C PRO A 179 55.35 23.97 -18.01
N ASP A 180 55.82 25.08 -18.62
CA ASP A 180 55.67 26.43 -18.07
C ASP A 180 54.75 27.35 -18.89
N ALA A 181 54.11 26.86 -19.95
CA ALA A 181 53.22 27.68 -20.77
C ALA A 181 51.83 27.83 -20.14
N PRO A 182 51.24 29.03 -20.14
CA PRO A 182 49.88 29.23 -19.64
C PRO A 182 48.89 28.49 -20.55
N PHE A 183 47.91 27.85 -19.92
CA PHE A 183 46.89 27.07 -20.61
C PHE A 183 46.02 27.97 -21.50
N THR A 184 46.05 27.74 -22.81
CA THR A 184 45.41 28.60 -23.80
C THR A 184 44.01 28.10 -24.18
N ARG A 185 43.23 28.96 -24.85
CA ARG A 185 41.92 28.60 -25.42
C ARG A 185 42.01 27.48 -26.47
N ARG A 186 43.18 27.32 -27.11
CA ARG A 186 43.47 26.24 -28.05
C ARG A 186 43.65 24.90 -27.34
N ASP A 187 44.32 24.89 -26.19
CA ASP A 187 44.49 23.68 -25.36
C ASP A 187 43.15 23.19 -24.80
N ALA A 188 42.25 24.14 -24.46
CA ALA A 188 40.88 23.81 -24.08
C ALA A 188 40.07 23.16 -25.23
N ALA A 189 40.26 23.62 -26.47
CA ALA A 189 39.61 23.05 -27.64
C ALA A 189 40.11 21.63 -27.95
N ILE A 190 41.43 21.41 -27.86
CA ILE A 190 42.05 20.08 -28.05
C ILE A 190 41.54 19.10 -26.98
N LEU A 191 41.40 19.54 -25.72
CA LEU A 191 40.86 18.70 -24.66
C LEU A 191 39.36 18.44 -24.81
N ALA A 192 38.60 19.40 -25.34
CA ALA A 192 37.19 19.20 -25.66
C ALA A 192 37.00 18.21 -26.81
N GLU A 193 37.86 18.27 -27.83
CA GLU A 193 37.87 17.33 -28.95
C GLU A 193 38.27 15.92 -28.51
N ALA A 194 39.32 15.79 -27.68
CA ALA A 194 39.71 14.52 -27.06
C ALA A 194 38.62 13.95 -26.13
N ALA A 195 37.85 14.80 -25.44
CA ALA A 195 36.70 14.38 -24.65
C ALA A 195 35.49 13.98 -25.53
N GLY A 196 35.30 14.65 -26.67
CA GLY A 196 34.26 14.35 -27.65
C GLY A 196 34.49 13.03 -28.42
N ALA A 197 35.74 12.74 -28.78
CA ALA A 197 36.12 11.50 -29.46
C ALA A 197 35.86 10.24 -28.59
N VAL A 198 35.91 10.37 -27.26
CA VAL A 198 35.58 9.28 -26.33
C VAL A 198 34.07 8.97 -26.31
N ASN A 199 33.21 9.91 -26.74
CA ASN A 199 31.76 9.73 -26.76
C ASN A 199 31.20 9.17 -28.08
N LEU A 200 31.92 9.25 -29.20
CA LEU A 200 31.46 8.77 -30.51
C LEU A 200 31.84 7.32 -30.83
N SER A 201 32.73 6.69 -30.06
CA SER A 201 33.18 5.29 -30.27
C SER A 201 32.51 4.27 -29.33
N ARG A 202 31.41 4.63 -28.66
CA ARG A 202 30.85 3.84 -27.54
C ARG A 202 29.52 3.13 -27.82
N SER A 203 29.19 2.85 -29.08
CA SER A 203 27.94 2.18 -29.46
C SER A 203 27.93 0.65 -29.33
N ASP A 204 29.06 -0.04 -29.12
CA ASP A 204 29.10 -1.52 -29.14
C ASP A 204 29.69 -2.20 -27.89
N THR A 205 29.57 -1.57 -26.71
CA THR A 205 29.75 -2.32 -25.45
C THR A 205 28.39 -2.78 -24.93
N PRO A 206 28.14 -4.09 -24.76
CA PRO A 206 26.90 -4.57 -24.15
C PRO A 206 26.82 -3.98 -22.75
N LEU A 207 25.86 -3.08 -22.55
CA LEU A 207 25.45 -2.63 -21.23
C LEU A 207 25.17 -3.90 -20.42
N LYS A 208 26.08 -4.24 -19.52
CA LYS A 208 25.82 -5.20 -18.45
C LYS A 208 24.70 -4.59 -17.64
N ALA A 209 23.46 -4.86 -18.06
CA ALA A 209 22.27 -4.59 -17.28
C ALA A 209 22.51 -5.33 -15.96
N THR A 210 22.93 -4.60 -14.94
CA THR A 210 22.85 -5.05 -13.57
C THR A 210 21.37 -5.24 -13.33
N LYS A 211 20.87 -6.44 -13.65
CA LYS A 211 19.55 -6.91 -13.26
C LYS A 211 19.57 -6.82 -11.74
N THR A 212 19.10 -5.69 -11.21
CA THR A 212 18.76 -5.54 -9.81
C THR A 212 17.78 -6.67 -9.56
N ARG A 213 18.28 -7.78 -9.01
CA ARG A 213 17.46 -8.92 -8.61
C ARG A 213 16.41 -8.34 -7.70
N GLN A 214 15.19 -8.21 -8.20
CA GLN A 214 14.05 -7.92 -7.37
C GLN A 214 13.92 -9.13 -6.46
N THR A 215 14.53 -9.04 -5.28
CA THR A 215 14.32 -10.02 -4.23
C THR A 215 12.82 -10.05 -3.98
N ALA A 216 12.21 -11.22 -4.16
CA ALA A 216 10.80 -11.41 -3.90
C ALA A 216 10.49 -10.82 -2.53
N VAL A 217 9.47 -9.96 -2.45
CA VAL A 217 9.08 -9.31 -1.21
C VAL A 217 8.65 -10.40 -0.24
N THR A 218 9.54 -10.79 0.65
CA THR A 218 9.25 -11.82 1.65
C THR A 218 8.24 -11.25 2.63
N ARG A 219 7.16 -11.99 2.86
CA ARG A 219 6.17 -11.60 3.85
C ARG A 219 6.82 -11.59 5.24
N ARG A 220 6.53 -10.57 6.04
CA ARG A 220 6.98 -10.51 7.43
C ARG A 220 6.36 -11.69 8.20
N SER A 221 7.16 -12.38 9.00
CA SER A 221 6.67 -13.42 9.90
C SER A 221 5.66 -12.83 10.90
N GLY A 222 4.77 -13.67 11.47
CA GLY A 222 3.82 -13.22 12.49
C GLY A 222 4.52 -12.54 13.67
N GLN A 223 5.65 -13.09 14.12
CA GLN A 223 6.50 -12.50 15.15
C GLN A 223 7.01 -11.10 14.77
N ALA A 224 7.46 -10.90 13.52
CA ALA A 224 7.92 -9.60 13.06
C ALA A 224 6.79 -8.55 13.00
N VAL A 225 5.54 -8.97 12.74
CA VAL A 225 4.36 -8.10 12.81
C VAL A 225 4.04 -7.72 14.26
N THR A 226 4.03 -8.69 15.18
CA THR A 226 3.82 -8.44 16.62
C THR A 226 4.89 -7.52 17.19
N LEU A 227 6.17 -7.77 16.87
CA LEU A 227 7.28 -6.91 17.28
C LEU A 227 7.11 -5.48 16.75
N ALA A 228 6.76 -5.32 15.47
CA ALA A 228 6.52 -4.00 14.90
C ALA A 228 5.35 -3.27 15.59
N HIS A 229 4.32 -4.01 16.03
CA HIS A 229 3.22 -3.45 16.80
C HIS A 229 3.68 -2.95 18.17
N HIS A 230 4.38 -3.78 18.96
CA HIS A 230 4.89 -3.38 20.27
C HIS A 230 5.88 -2.21 20.17
N THR A 231 6.75 -2.23 19.17
CA THR A 231 7.69 -1.14 18.89
C THR A 231 6.94 0.19 18.69
N ARG A 232 5.83 0.20 17.95
CA ARG A 232 5.01 1.40 17.73
C ARG A 232 4.37 1.89 19.03
N GLU A 233 3.80 0.99 19.81
CA GLU A 233 3.12 1.35 21.06
C GLU A 233 4.10 1.95 22.07
N ILE A 234 5.24 1.32 22.31
CA ILE A 234 6.25 1.84 23.25
C ILE A 234 6.83 3.16 22.76
N THR A 235 7.15 3.27 21.47
CA THR A 235 7.65 4.54 20.92
C THR A 235 6.62 5.66 21.07
N ARG A 236 5.33 5.33 20.89
CA ARG A 236 4.21 6.27 21.08
C ARG A 236 4.11 6.72 22.55
N LEU A 237 4.21 5.79 23.50
CA LEU A 237 4.20 6.08 24.93
C LEU A 237 5.38 6.94 25.35
N LEU A 238 6.61 6.59 24.95
CA LEU A 238 7.82 7.34 25.27
C LEU A 238 7.82 8.76 24.68
N LEU A 239 7.25 8.95 23.49
CA LEU A 239 7.08 10.29 22.90
C LEU A 239 5.95 11.11 23.56
N GLY A 240 5.21 10.54 24.51
CA GLY A 240 4.05 11.18 25.14
C GLY A 240 2.89 11.43 24.17
N ARG A 241 2.78 10.63 23.09
CA ARG A 241 1.78 10.82 22.04
C ARG A 241 0.55 9.96 22.29
N GLU A 242 -0.63 10.55 22.19
CA GLU A 242 -1.87 9.79 22.34
C GLU A 242 -2.25 9.10 21.03
N ASN A 243 -2.05 9.78 19.90
CA ASN A 243 -2.40 9.28 18.58
C ASN A 243 -1.46 9.85 17.50
N LYS A 244 -1.67 9.43 16.25
CA LYS A 244 -0.85 9.86 15.10
C LYS A 244 -0.88 11.37 14.80
N ARG A 245 -1.90 12.08 15.30
CA ARG A 245 -2.08 13.54 15.13
C ARG A 245 -1.57 14.34 16.32
N SER A 246 -1.29 13.69 17.46
CA SER A 246 -0.66 14.36 18.60
C SER A 246 0.66 14.99 18.17
N PRO A 247 0.95 16.22 18.63
CA PRO A 247 2.20 16.90 18.30
C PRO A 247 3.40 16.05 18.71
N PHE A 248 4.50 16.21 17.98
CA PHE A 248 5.77 15.61 18.37
C PHE A 248 6.41 16.47 19.47
N PRO A 249 7.16 15.86 20.40
CA PRO A 249 8.08 16.63 21.22
C PRO A 249 9.08 17.36 20.32
N GLU A 250 9.72 18.39 20.87
CA GLU A 250 10.74 19.15 20.14
C GLU A 250 11.80 18.19 19.57
N CYS A 251 12.16 18.39 18.31
CA CYS A 251 13.22 17.58 17.69
C CYS A 251 14.57 17.94 18.31
N PRO A 252 15.52 17.00 18.40
CA PRO A 252 16.87 17.32 18.84
C PRO A 252 17.48 18.36 17.89
N SER A 253 18.20 19.33 18.46
CA SER A 253 18.90 20.37 17.73
C SER A 253 20.03 19.79 16.88
N THR A 254 20.46 20.53 15.85
CA THR A 254 21.60 20.13 15.02
C THR A 254 22.90 19.99 15.82
N VAL A 255 23.07 20.80 16.87
CA VAL A 255 24.21 20.74 17.79
C VAL A 255 24.19 19.45 18.61
N GLU A 256 23.05 19.10 19.21
CA GLU A 256 22.90 17.83 19.97
C GLU A 256 23.15 16.61 19.07
N LEU A 257 22.67 16.64 17.83
CA LEU A 257 22.91 15.58 16.85
C LEU A 257 24.39 15.46 16.50
N ALA A 258 25.09 16.57 16.28
CA ALA A 258 26.53 16.58 15.99
C ALA A 258 27.34 16.09 17.21
N GLN A 259 27.01 16.54 18.41
CA GLN A 259 27.66 16.10 19.65
C GLN A 259 27.42 14.60 19.91
N CYS A 260 26.21 14.10 19.66
CA CYS A 260 25.89 12.67 19.80
C CYS A 260 26.69 11.81 18.82
N GLU A 261 26.84 12.26 17.57
CA GLU A 261 27.68 11.59 16.57
C GLU A 261 29.14 11.53 17.03
N ALA A 262 29.65 12.63 17.59
CA ALA A 262 30.98 12.78 18.16
C ALA A 262 31.19 12.12 19.54
N ASN A 263 30.21 11.38 20.09
CA ASN A 263 30.20 10.83 21.47
C ASN A 263 30.13 11.83 22.63
N ASN A 264 30.06 13.13 22.36
CA ASN A 264 30.06 14.17 23.39
C ASN A 264 28.69 14.39 24.06
N HIS A 265 27.63 13.75 23.55
CA HIS A 265 26.29 13.82 24.13
C HIS A 265 25.77 12.39 24.40
N PRO A 266 25.12 12.10 25.55
CA PRO A 266 24.64 10.76 25.89
C PRO A 266 23.46 10.27 25.03
N GLY A 267 22.73 11.19 24.40
CA GLY A 267 21.61 10.90 23.50
C GLY A 267 20.27 11.06 24.20
N PRO A 268 19.17 10.50 23.63
CA PRO A 268 17.87 10.54 24.29
C PRO A 268 17.86 9.64 25.54
N THR A 269 17.16 10.09 26.59
CA THR A 269 16.88 9.31 27.81
C THR A 269 15.38 8.99 27.90
N LYS A 270 14.96 8.23 28.92
CA LYS A 270 13.53 7.92 29.13
C LYS A 270 12.73 9.19 29.46
N GLU A 271 13.31 10.10 30.23
CA GLU A 271 12.69 11.35 30.68
C GLU A 271 12.71 12.43 29.59
N ASN A 272 13.70 12.39 28.69
CA ASN A 272 13.87 13.34 27.60
C ASN A 272 13.89 12.60 26.24
N PHE A 273 12.87 11.77 26.01
CA PHE A 273 12.80 10.93 24.83
C PHE A 273 12.38 11.74 23.60
N ARG A 274 13.37 12.20 22.83
CA ARG A 274 13.21 12.93 21.56
C ARG A 274 13.82 12.15 20.42
N LEU A 275 13.21 12.21 19.24
CA LEU A 275 13.69 11.51 18.04
C LEU A 275 14.00 12.49 16.91
N ASN A 276 15.02 12.18 16.13
CA ASN A 276 15.30 12.89 14.88
C ASN A 276 14.37 12.39 13.78
N VAL A 277 13.23 13.06 13.62
CA VAL A 277 12.22 12.77 12.59
C VAL A 277 12.23 13.75 11.43
N SER A 278 12.97 14.86 11.54
CA SER A 278 13.04 15.94 10.54
C SER A 278 14.30 15.88 9.66
N GLY A 279 15.33 15.15 10.08
CA GLY A 279 16.63 15.11 9.39
C GLY A 279 16.68 14.19 8.17
N LYS A 280 17.64 14.46 7.28
CA LYS A 280 17.93 13.61 6.10
C LYS A 280 18.40 12.20 6.48
N LYS A 281 19.08 12.06 7.62
CA LYS A 281 19.64 10.80 8.12
C LYS A 281 18.82 10.25 9.29
N LEU A 282 17.75 9.51 8.99
CA LEU A 282 16.88 8.90 10.02
C LEU A 282 17.56 7.76 10.80
N ARG A 283 18.57 7.12 10.22
CA ARG A 283 19.37 6.05 10.88
C ARG A 283 20.63 6.59 11.57
N CYS A 284 20.57 7.84 12.04
CA CYS A 284 21.66 8.46 12.78
C CYS A 284 21.84 7.84 14.17
N ARG A 285 23.00 8.11 14.78
CA ARG A 285 23.37 7.56 16.09
C ARG A 285 22.39 7.94 17.21
N TRP A 286 21.82 9.13 17.15
CA TRP A 286 20.79 9.59 18.07
C TRP A 286 19.60 8.63 18.13
N ASN A 287 19.04 8.29 16.97
CA ASN A 287 17.88 7.40 16.88
C ASN A 287 18.23 5.95 17.25
N LYS A 288 19.46 5.48 16.99
CA LYS A 288 19.93 4.17 17.46
C LYS A 288 19.99 4.09 18.99
N ARG A 289 20.42 5.17 19.65
CA ARG A 289 20.37 5.27 21.12
C ARG A 289 18.93 5.35 21.63
N GLY A 290 18.05 6.06 20.92
CA GLY A 290 16.61 6.03 21.18
C GLY A 290 16.01 4.62 21.10
N ALA A 291 16.43 3.81 20.13
CA ALA A 291 16.02 2.41 20.02
C ALA A 291 16.41 1.60 21.27
N ARG A 292 17.57 1.88 21.88
CA ARG A 292 18.02 1.22 23.10
C ARG A 292 17.17 1.60 24.31
N VAL A 293 16.82 2.87 24.46
CA VAL A 293 15.90 3.31 25.51
C VAL A 293 14.54 2.64 25.34
N ALA A 294 14.00 2.62 24.11
CA ALA A 294 12.73 1.95 23.81
C ALA A 294 12.78 0.43 24.03
N TYR A 295 13.90 -0.21 23.74
CA TYR A 295 14.08 -1.65 23.99
C TYR A 295 14.13 -1.97 25.48
N ASN A 296 14.76 -1.13 26.30
CA ASN A 296 14.74 -1.31 27.75
C ASN A 296 13.32 -1.23 28.31
N GLU A 297 12.52 -0.25 27.86
CA GLU A 297 11.10 -0.14 28.22
C GLU A 297 10.30 -1.39 27.80
N TYR A 298 10.60 -1.91 26.61
CA TYR A 298 9.99 -3.13 26.11
C TYR A 298 10.26 -4.36 26.97
N LEU A 299 11.50 -4.48 27.48
CA LEU A 299 11.86 -5.57 28.38
C LEU A 299 11.15 -5.44 29.74
N GLU A 300 10.94 -4.21 30.22
CA GLU A 300 10.20 -3.93 31.46
C GLU A 300 8.70 -4.24 31.33
N GLU A 301 8.06 -3.94 30.19
CA GLU A 301 6.61 -4.09 30.02
C GLU A 301 6.14 -5.50 29.62
N GLU A 302 6.79 -6.15 28.66
CA GLU A 302 6.24 -7.35 28.00
C GLU A 302 6.82 -8.67 28.53
N GLY A 303 7.78 -8.63 29.46
CA GLY A 303 8.36 -9.84 30.07
C GLY A 303 9.00 -10.76 29.04
N HIS A 304 10.20 -10.40 28.58
CA HIS A 304 11.13 -11.25 27.81
C HIS A 304 10.51 -12.11 26.70
N LEU A 305 9.97 -11.48 25.67
CA LEU A 305 9.92 -12.15 24.36
C LEU A 305 11.36 -12.38 23.88
N ASP A 306 11.62 -13.50 23.18
CA ASP A 306 12.90 -13.89 22.55
C ASP A 306 13.31 -12.95 21.39
N VAL A 307 13.22 -11.64 21.62
CA VAL A 307 13.54 -10.58 20.68
C VAL A 307 14.88 -10.00 21.07
N THR A 308 15.86 -10.17 20.20
CA THR A 308 17.16 -9.55 20.35
C THR A 308 17.07 -8.03 20.15
N PHE A 309 17.99 -7.28 20.78
CA PHE A 309 18.09 -5.84 20.55
C PHE A 309 18.20 -5.48 19.07
N ALA A 310 18.96 -6.25 18.27
CA ALA A 310 19.15 -6.00 16.85
C ALA A 310 17.83 -6.10 16.04
N GLN A 311 16.97 -7.08 16.36
CA GLN A 311 15.66 -7.22 15.73
C GLN A 311 14.75 -6.04 16.11
N PHE A 312 14.74 -5.65 17.38
CA PHE A 312 13.98 -4.51 17.85
C PHE A 312 14.46 -3.19 17.22
N GLU A 313 15.78 -2.95 17.20
CA GLU A 313 16.39 -1.78 16.57
C GLU A 313 16.01 -1.67 15.09
N ALA A 314 16.06 -2.78 14.34
CA ALA A 314 15.64 -2.79 12.94
C ALA A 314 14.15 -2.42 12.77
N ALA A 315 13.27 -2.96 13.62
CA ALA A 315 11.85 -2.62 13.62
C ALA A 315 11.62 -1.14 14.00
N PHE A 316 12.35 -0.63 14.99
CA PHE A 316 12.28 0.74 15.48
C PHE A 316 12.74 1.75 14.43
N LEU A 317 13.88 1.50 13.77
CA LEU A 317 14.38 2.38 12.71
C LEU A 317 13.46 2.38 11.49
N SER A 318 12.83 1.25 11.15
CA SER A 318 11.78 1.21 10.12
C SER A 318 10.55 2.01 10.53
N HIS A 319 10.19 2.01 11.81
CA HIS A 319 9.09 2.82 12.32
C HIS A 319 9.39 4.33 12.28
N ILE A 320 10.64 4.75 12.53
CA ILE A 320 11.04 6.16 12.44
C ILE A 320 10.76 6.74 11.06
N GLU A 321 10.95 5.98 9.98
CA GLU A 321 10.60 6.43 8.61
C GLU A 321 9.10 6.79 8.51
N THR A 322 8.24 6.02 9.18
CA THR A 322 6.80 6.33 9.28
C THR A 322 6.55 7.58 10.13
N LEU A 323 7.24 7.72 11.26
CA LEU A 323 7.12 8.89 12.13
C LEU A 323 7.59 10.18 11.43
N SER A 324 8.63 10.10 10.60
CA SER A 324 9.10 11.22 9.78
C SER A 324 8.02 11.69 8.81
N THR A 325 7.32 10.77 8.14
CA THR A 325 6.17 11.11 7.29
C THR A 325 5.08 11.81 8.10
N HIS A 326 4.70 11.27 9.27
CA HIS A 326 3.70 11.91 10.14
C HIS A 326 4.14 13.31 10.60
N TYR A 327 5.41 13.48 10.94
CA TYR A 327 5.96 14.78 11.35
C TYR A 327 5.90 15.81 10.21
N LEU A 328 6.28 15.41 8.99
CA LEU A 328 6.20 16.28 7.82
C LEU A 328 4.75 16.62 7.45
N GLU A 329 3.82 15.68 7.61
CA GLU A 329 2.38 15.92 7.42
C GLU A 329 1.83 16.95 8.41
N LEU A 330 2.18 16.82 9.69
CA LEU A 330 1.78 17.78 10.74
C LEU A 330 2.42 19.16 10.54
N LYS A 331 3.66 19.22 10.06
CA LYS A 331 4.32 20.48 9.75
C LYS A 331 3.69 21.19 8.55
N LYS A 332 3.25 20.42 7.54
CA LYS A 332 2.55 20.96 6.37
C LYS A 332 1.12 21.41 6.69
N ASN A 333 0.47 20.70 7.61
CA ASN A 333 -0.90 20.96 8.04
C ASN A 333 -0.91 21.15 9.56
N PRO A 334 -0.46 22.33 10.07
CA PRO A 334 -0.47 22.58 11.50
C PRO A 334 -1.88 22.35 12.05
N CYS A 335 -1.98 21.55 13.12
CA CYS A 335 -3.25 21.41 13.83
C CYS A 335 -3.67 22.78 14.37
N ASN A 336 -4.99 23.00 14.45
CA ASN A 336 -5.53 24.14 15.20
C ASN A 336 -5.08 24.04 16.67
N PRO A 337 -5.05 25.16 17.41
CA PRO A 337 -4.68 25.19 18.84
C PRO A 337 -5.45 24.17 19.70
N ASP A 338 -6.68 23.81 19.31
CA ASP A 338 -7.50 22.78 19.95
C ASP A 338 -7.03 21.34 19.69
N GLY A 339 -5.86 21.15 19.05
CA GLY A 339 -5.33 19.85 18.66
C GLY A 339 -6.09 19.19 17.51
N THR A 340 -7.09 19.86 16.94
CA THR A 340 -7.85 19.38 15.79
C THR A 340 -7.14 19.78 14.50
N ALA A 341 -6.59 18.78 13.79
CA ALA A 341 -6.20 18.99 12.40
C ALA A 341 -7.43 19.40 11.59
N PRO A 342 -7.38 20.45 10.75
CA PRO A 342 -8.48 20.75 9.85
C PRO A 342 -8.79 19.49 9.06
N ALA A 343 -10.06 19.04 9.14
CA ALA A 343 -10.48 17.87 8.40
C ALA A 343 -10.21 18.13 6.92
N PRO A 344 -9.60 17.18 6.17
CA PRO A 344 -9.34 17.41 4.77
C PRO A 344 -10.67 17.72 4.07
N THR A 345 -10.66 18.77 3.26
CA THR A 345 -11.88 19.22 2.58
C THR A 345 -12.42 18.08 1.71
N PRO A 346 -13.74 18.02 1.44
CA PRO A 346 -14.30 17.01 0.53
C PRO A 346 -13.54 16.91 -0.80
N ALA A 347 -13.10 18.06 -1.34
CA ALA A 347 -12.28 18.13 -2.56
C ALA A 347 -10.90 17.47 -2.40
N GLN A 348 -10.20 17.70 -1.27
CA GLN A 348 -8.92 17.04 -1.00
C GLN A 348 -9.06 15.53 -0.84
N LYS A 349 -10.12 15.08 -0.16
CA LYS A 349 -10.45 13.64 -0.03
C LYS A 349 -10.70 13.00 -1.39
N ALA A 350 -11.53 13.63 -2.23
CA ALA A 350 -11.83 13.16 -3.57
C ALA A 350 -10.57 13.11 -4.46
N LYS A 351 -9.70 14.13 -4.39
CA LYS A 351 -8.42 14.14 -5.12
C LYS A 351 -7.49 13.02 -4.66
N ALA A 352 -7.33 12.83 -3.36
CA ALA A 352 -6.51 11.76 -2.80
C ALA A 352 -7.05 10.37 -3.18
N GLU A 353 -8.37 10.19 -3.15
CA GLU A 353 -9.04 8.96 -3.58
C GLU A 353 -8.81 8.68 -5.07
N LYS A 354 -8.93 9.70 -5.93
CA LYS A 354 -8.64 9.60 -7.37
C LYS A 354 -7.19 9.19 -7.64
N ILE A 355 -6.23 9.79 -6.93
CA ILE A 355 -4.81 9.42 -7.04
C ILE A 355 -4.60 7.97 -6.59
N ALA A 356 -5.16 7.59 -5.44
CA ALA A 356 -5.03 6.23 -4.92
C ALA A 356 -5.70 5.20 -5.87
N GLN A 357 -6.83 5.55 -6.48
CA GLN A 357 -7.50 4.72 -7.48
C GLN A 357 -6.63 4.54 -8.73
N ALA A 358 -6.07 5.61 -9.28
CA ALA A 358 -5.17 5.54 -10.43
C ALA A 358 -3.93 4.70 -10.13
N GLN A 359 -3.35 4.81 -8.93
CA GLN A 359 -2.24 3.96 -8.49
C GLN A 359 -2.64 2.49 -8.39
N ARG A 360 -3.81 2.18 -7.83
CA ARG A 360 -4.33 0.81 -7.75
C ARG A 360 -4.56 0.22 -9.13
N GLN A 361 -5.12 0.98 -10.06
CA GLN A 361 -5.34 0.58 -11.46
C GLN A 361 -3.99 0.31 -12.15
N ARG A 362 -3.01 1.20 -12.03
CA ARG A 362 -1.67 1.01 -12.60
C ARG A 362 -0.99 -0.24 -12.05
N ALA A 363 -1.03 -0.44 -10.74
CA ALA A 363 -0.45 -1.62 -10.12
C ALA A 363 -1.16 -2.92 -10.56
N LEU A 364 -2.47 -2.88 -10.78
CA LEU A 364 -3.21 -4.03 -11.32
C LEU A 364 -2.82 -4.32 -12.77
N GLY A 365 -2.72 -3.28 -13.61
CA GLY A 365 -2.27 -3.42 -15.00
C GLY A 365 -0.89 -4.07 -15.11
N GLN A 366 0.08 -3.58 -14.34
CA GLN A 366 1.43 -4.16 -14.27
C GLN A 366 1.44 -5.61 -13.80
N ARG A 367 0.57 -5.98 -12.85
CA ARG A 367 0.44 -7.37 -12.39
C ARG A 367 -0.09 -8.27 -13.51
N ARG A 368 -1.13 -7.83 -14.23
CA ARG A 368 -1.71 -8.58 -15.34
C ARG A 368 -0.72 -8.74 -16.49
N GLU A 369 -0.04 -7.67 -16.89
CA GLU A 369 1.01 -7.70 -17.91
C GLU A 369 2.07 -8.76 -17.58
N ARG A 370 2.57 -8.75 -16.34
CA ARG A 370 3.53 -9.74 -15.85
C ARG A 370 2.96 -11.16 -15.88
N ASP A 371 1.70 -11.35 -15.51
CA ASP A 371 1.09 -12.69 -15.45
C ASP A 371 0.77 -13.24 -16.85
N VAL A 372 0.39 -12.38 -17.80
CA VAL A 372 0.32 -12.69 -19.24
C VAL A 372 1.69 -13.12 -19.77
N GLY A 373 2.76 -12.42 -19.38
CA GLY A 373 4.13 -12.80 -19.76
C GLY A 373 4.63 -14.12 -19.12
N ARG A 374 4.05 -14.52 -17.98
CA ARG A 374 4.37 -15.78 -17.27
C ARG A 374 3.58 -16.99 -17.81
N CYS A 375 2.37 -16.76 -18.30
CA CYS A 375 1.51 -17.80 -18.85
C CYS A 375 1.87 -18.02 -20.33
N ALA A 376 2.60 -19.09 -20.64
CA ALA A 376 3.12 -19.33 -21.99
C ALA A 376 2.05 -19.23 -23.10
N PRO A 377 0.83 -19.79 -22.96
CA PRO A 377 -0.23 -19.65 -23.98
C PRO A 377 -0.73 -18.21 -24.18
N LEU A 378 -0.63 -17.35 -23.16
CA LEU A 378 -1.07 -15.96 -23.23
C LEU A 378 0.03 -14.99 -23.67
N LYS A 379 1.29 -15.43 -23.71
CA LYS A 379 2.45 -14.58 -24.01
C LYS A 379 2.33 -13.86 -25.36
N ARG A 380 1.67 -14.47 -26.35
CA ARG A 380 1.37 -13.86 -27.67
C ARG A 380 0.57 -12.55 -27.57
N LEU A 381 -0.20 -12.38 -26.49
CA LEU A 381 -1.02 -11.20 -26.23
C LEU A 381 -0.27 -10.11 -25.45
N GLN A 382 0.96 -10.36 -25.01
CA GLN A 382 1.75 -9.39 -24.25
C GLN A 382 1.87 -8.00 -24.93
N PRO A 383 2.07 -7.90 -26.27
CA PRO A 383 2.10 -6.60 -26.95
C PRO A 383 0.84 -5.75 -26.74
N ILE A 384 -0.33 -6.39 -26.61
CA ILE A 384 -1.59 -5.72 -26.28
C ILE A 384 -1.46 -5.09 -24.90
N PHE A 385 -1.12 -5.88 -23.87
CA PHE A 385 -1.07 -5.42 -22.47
C PHE A 385 0.03 -4.38 -22.20
N ASN A 386 1.07 -4.34 -23.03
CA ASN A 386 2.13 -3.32 -22.96
C ASN A 386 1.64 -1.90 -23.33
N LYS A 387 0.48 -1.75 -24.00
CA LYS A 387 -0.10 -0.43 -24.34
C LYS A 387 -0.65 0.30 -23.10
N GLY A 388 -0.72 -0.35 -21.94
CA GLY A 388 -0.86 0.31 -20.65
C GLY A 388 -2.17 0.05 -19.89
N VAL A 389 -2.40 0.88 -18.87
CA VAL A 389 -3.40 0.64 -17.80
C VAL A 389 -4.83 0.65 -18.31
N GLY A 390 -5.14 1.44 -19.34
CA GLY A 390 -6.50 1.61 -19.88
C GLY A 390 -7.14 0.32 -20.41
N ILE A 391 -6.33 -0.66 -20.81
CA ILE A 391 -6.81 -1.98 -21.24
C ILE A 391 -7.38 -2.75 -20.05
N THR A 392 -6.72 -2.60 -18.90
CA THR A 392 -6.95 -3.42 -17.71
C THR A 392 -7.89 -2.77 -16.71
N SER A 393 -8.07 -1.45 -16.74
CA SER A 393 -9.04 -0.80 -15.86
C SER A 393 -10.45 -1.18 -16.27
N LEU A 394 -11.13 -1.91 -15.39
CA LEU A 394 -12.58 -1.80 -15.29
C LEU A 394 -12.85 -0.65 -14.34
N ASP A 395 -13.84 0.18 -14.67
CA ASP A 395 -14.30 1.19 -13.74
C ASP A 395 -15.07 0.48 -12.63
N GLU A 396 -14.33 0.16 -11.56
CA GLU A 396 -14.86 -0.35 -10.32
C GLU A 396 -15.30 0.84 -9.48
N TYR A 397 -16.58 0.87 -9.11
CA TYR A 397 -17.05 1.74 -8.03
C TYR A 397 -17.62 0.89 -6.91
N THR A 398 -17.51 1.41 -5.69
CA THR A 398 -18.12 0.75 -4.55
C THR A 398 -19.58 1.18 -4.50
N ALA A 399 -20.50 0.24 -4.66
CA ALA A 399 -21.93 0.46 -4.46
C ALA A 399 -22.39 -0.14 -3.13
N GLY A 400 -23.41 0.48 -2.54
CA GLY A 400 -24.05 0.01 -1.32
C GLY A 400 -23.47 0.58 -0.02
N PRO A 401 -24.17 0.34 1.11
CA PRO A 401 -23.72 0.76 2.44
C PRO A 401 -22.41 0.08 2.85
N GLN A 402 -21.71 0.66 3.81
CA GLN A 402 -20.35 0.26 4.20
C GLN A 402 -20.21 -1.22 4.60
N GLU A 403 -21.27 -1.83 5.11
CA GLU A 403 -21.36 -3.23 5.54
C GLU A 403 -21.55 -4.21 4.36
N HIS A 404 -22.01 -3.71 3.20
CA HIS A 404 -22.29 -4.48 1.99
C HIS A 404 -21.61 -3.85 0.78
N ARG A 405 -20.36 -3.41 0.94
CA ARG A 405 -19.57 -2.86 -0.16
C ARG A 405 -19.43 -3.90 -1.28
N LYS A 406 -20.19 -3.70 -2.35
CA LYS A 406 -20.08 -4.47 -3.59
C LYS A 406 -19.23 -3.66 -4.56
N LEU A 407 -18.23 -4.29 -5.17
CA LEU A 407 -17.54 -3.67 -6.28
C LEU A 407 -18.38 -3.88 -7.52
N VAL A 408 -18.92 -2.81 -8.08
CA VAL A 408 -19.66 -2.88 -9.35
C VAL A 408 -18.66 -2.64 -10.48
N ILE A 409 -18.58 -3.63 -11.37
CA ILE A 409 -17.82 -3.56 -12.62
C ILE A 409 -18.71 -2.90 -13.66
N VAL A 410 -18.30 -1.73 -14.13
CA VAL A 410 -18.92 -1.08 -15.31
C VAL A 410 -18.26 -1.64 -16.57
N PRO A 411 -19.01 -2.24 -17.50
CA PRO A 411 -18.48 -2.65 -18.80
C PRO A 411 -18.10 -1.41 -19.62
N HIS A 412 -16.99 -1.50 -20.34
CA HIS A 412 -16.57 -0.47 -21.29
C HIS A 412 -17.29 -0.69 -22.61
N TYR A 413 -18.11 0.27 -23.05
CA TYR A 413 -18.89 0.16 -24.29
C TYR A 413 -18.01 -0.03 -25.53
N TRP A 414 -16.81 0.56 -25.54
CA TRP A 414 -15.88 0.42 -26.65
C TRP A 414 -15.30 -0.98 -26.77
N ARG A 415 -15.39 -1.81 -25.73
CA ARG A 415 -14.69 -3.09 -25.65
C ARG A 415 -15.54 -4.21 -26.22
N SER A 416 -14.95 -5.07 -27.06
CA SER A 416 -15.65 -6.26 -27.56
C SER A 416 -15.99 -7.23 -26.41
N LYS A 417 -17.07 -8.00 -26.57
CA LYS A 417 -17.45 -9.05 -25.59
C LYS A 417 -16.33 -10.08 -25.45
N THR A 418 -15.73 -10.52 -26.56
CA THR A 418 -14.60 -11.46 -26.59
C THR A 418 -13.39 -10.93 -25.81
N PHE A 419 -13.00 -9.67 -26.04
CA PHE A 419 -11.88 -9.07 -25.32
C PHE A 419 -12.17 -8.90 -23.83
N THR A 420 -13.42 -8.59 -23.48
CA THR A 420 -13.87 -8.55 -22.08
C THR A 420 -13.76 -9.92 -21.41
N ARG A 421 -14.15 -11.01 -22.09
CA ARG A 421 -14.00 -12.39 -21.58
C ARG A 421 -12.52 -12.72 -21.36
N LEU A 422 -11.65 -12.38 -22.32
CA LEU A 422 -10.20 -12.57 -22.20
C LEU A 422 -9.61 -11.84 -20.98
N ILE A 423 -9.97 -10.57 -20.75
CA ILE A 423 -9.49 -9.81 -19.59
C ILE A 423 -9.96 -10.44 -18.27
N ARG A 424 -11.20 -10.96 -18.22
CA ARG A 424 -11.70 -11.70 -17.05
C ARG A 424 -10.92 -12.99 -16.81
N ALA A 425 -10.61 -13.74 -17.87
CA ALA A 425 -9.77 -14.93 -17.77
C ALA A 425 -8.38 -14.59 -17.20
N ILE A 426 -7.77 -13.49 -17.67
CA ILE A 426 -6.49 -13.00 -17.14
C ILE A 426 -6.58 -12.60 -15.67
N ASP A 427 -7.69 -12.03 -15.23
CA ASP A 427 -7.94 -11.77 -13.80
C ASP A 427 -7.95 -13.05 -12.97
N LEU A 428 -8.54 -14.12 -13.48
CA LEU A 428 -8.59 -15.41 -12.79
C LEU A 428 -7.22 -16.11 -12.81
N VAL A 429 -6.45 -15.97 -13.89
CA VAL A 429 -5.04 -16.38 -13.96
C VAL A 429 -4.18 -15.58 -12.96
N HIS A 430 -4.44 -14.29 -12.78
CA HIS A 430 -3.76 -13.48 -11.77
C HIS A 430 -4.01 -14.03 -10.36
N LEU A 431 -5.26 -14.40 -10.05
CA LEU A 431 -5.59 -15.05 -8.78
C LEU A 431 -4.89 -16.39 -8.62
N TYR A 432 -4.79 -17.17 -9.70
CA TYR A 432 -4.03 -18.41 -9.70
C TYR A 432 -2.57 -18.19 -9.31
N TYR A 433 -1.85 -17.30 -9.97
CA TYR A 433 -0.45 -17.03 -9.62
C TYR A 433 -0.28 -16.42 -8.23
N ARG A 434 -1.24 -15.58 -7.80
CA ARG A 434 -1.24 -14.99 -6.46
C ARG A 434 -1.39 -16.05 -5.36
N ASN A 435 -2.21 -17.07 -5.58
CA ASN A 435 -2.51 -18.10 -4.57
C ASN A 435 -1.62 -19.35 -4.69
N ARG A 436 -1.02 -19.60 -5.86
CA ARG A 436 -0.13 -20.76 -6.10
C ARG A 436 1.15 -20.71 -5.26
N GLN A 437 1.59 -19.53 -4.83
CA GLN A 437 2.96 -19.36 -4.36
C GLN A 437 3.29 -19.98 -3.00
N GLU A 438 2.37 -20.37 -2.11
CA GLU A 438 2.83 -20.92 -0.82
C GLU A 438 1.84 -21.74 0.03
N ARG A 439 0.53 -21.77 -0.24
CA ARG A 439 -0.44 -22.57 0.55
C ARG A 439 -1.65 -22.95 -0.31
N ASP A 440 -2.14 -24.18 -0.20
CA ASP A 440 -3.42 -24.64 -0.79
C ASP A 440 -4.64 -23.82 -0.31
N HIS A 441 -4.42 -22.89 0.62
CA HIS A 441 -5.43 -22.00 1.15
C HIS A 441 -4.96 -20.54 1.03
N PRO A 442 -5.68 -19.69 0.28
CA PRO A 442 -5.43 -18.25 0.33
C PRO A 442 -5.61 -17.74 1.76
N ASP A 443 -4.78 -16.78 2.15
CA ASP A 443 -4.83 -16.19 3.47
C ASP A 443 -6.20 -15.58 3.77
N ARG A 444 -6.65 -15.69 5.03
CA ARG A 444 -7.85 -14.98 5.51
C ARG A 444 -7.67 -13.48 5.22
N GLY A 445 -8.54 -12.92 4.38
CA GLY A 445 -8.53 -11.51 3.96
C GLY A 445 -7.79 -11.19 2.66
N SER A 446 -7.17 -12.17 1.98
CA SER A 446 -6.56 -11.94 0.66
C SER A 446 -7.52 -12.15 -0.52
N TRP A 447 -8.74 -12.61 -0.24
CA TRP A 447 -9.75 -12.85 -1.27
C TRP A 447 -10.14 -11.55 -1.99
N PRO A 448 -10.37 -11.60 -3.31
CA PRO A 448 -10.98 -10.49 -4.02
C PRO A 448 -12.30 -10.10 -3.37
N ALA A 449 -12.56 -8.80 -3.30
CA ALA A 449 -13.88 -8.33 -2.92
C ALA A 449 -14.91 -8.82 -3.94
N TRP A 450 -16.15 -9.01 -3.47
CA TRP A 450 -17.23 -9.48 -4.32
C TRP A 450 -17.50 -8.47 -5.44
N ARG A 451 -17.47 -8.94 -6.69
CA ARG A 451 -17.66 -8.12 -7.88
C ARG A 451 -19.00 -8.45 -8.52
N TYR A 452 -19.79 -7.42 -8.80
CA TYR A 452 -21.02 -7.52 -9.56
C TYR A 452 -20.80 -6.89 -10.93
N VAL A 453 -21.08 -7.63 -12.00
CA VAL A 453 -21.08 -7.06 -13.34
C VAL A 453 -22.41 -6.37 -13.53
N GLN A 454 -22.39 -5.07 -13.78
CA GLN A 454 -23.59 -4.38 -14.21
C GLN A 454 -23.82 -4.72 -15.69
N GLU A 455 -24.89 -5.46 -16.00
CA GLU A 455 -25.21 -5.87 -17.38
C GLU A 455 -25.53 -4.65 -18.26
N GLU A 456 -26.26 -3.69 -17.71
CA GLU A 456 -26.60 -2.44 -18.37
C GLU A 456 -26.02 -1.27 -17.58
N SER A 457 -24.97 -0.65 -18.11
CA SER A 457 -24.44 0.58 -17.51
C SER A 457 -25.50 1.68 -17.65
N THR A 458 -26.13 2.05 -16.54
CA THR A 458 -27.07 3.17 -16.49
C THR A 458 -26.39 4.52 -16.48
N ARG A 459 -25.05 4.59 -16.57
CA ARG A 459 -24.29 5.85 -16.54
C ARG A 459 -24.36 6.52 -17.92
N PRO A 460 -25.12 7.61 -18.09
CA PRO A 460 -25.32 8.27 -19.39
C PRO A 460 -24.10 9.08 -19.86
N GLY A 461 -22.99 9.07 -19.11
CA GLY A 461 -21.87 10.01 -19.27
C GLY A 461 -20.57 9.42 -19.81
N LEU A 462 -20.52 8.15 -20.20
CA LEU A 462 -19.35 7.58 -20.90
C LEU A 462 -19.51 7.54 -22.43
N GLN A 463 -20.61 8.09 -22.95
CA GLN A 463 -20.98 8.06 -24.37
C GLN A 463 -20.44 9.24 -25.21
N GLY A 464 -19.87 10.27 -24.59
CA GLY A 464 -19.28 11.42 -25.29
C GLY A 464 -17.76 11.46 -25.15
N ASP A 465 -17.06 11.62 -26.27
CA ASP A 465 -15.62 11.90 -26.41
C ASP A 465 -14.64 10.74 -26.17
N LEU A 466 -14.67 9.70 -27.01
CA LEU A 466 -13.66 8.61 -27.07
C LEU A 466 -13.33 7.94 -25.71
N GLY A 467 -14.15 8.19 -24.67
CA GLY A 467 -13.73 8.49 -23.29
C GLY A 467 -13.10 7.35 -22.49
N GLY A 468 -11.96 6.85 -22.96
CA GLY A 468 -11.22 5.73 -22.37
C GLY A 468 -10.93 4.58 -23.33
N ALA A 469 -11.30 4.69 -24.61
CA ALA A 469 -10.81 3.77 -25.63
C ALA A 469 -9.30 3.90 -25.77
N VAL A 470 -8.61 2.76 -25.80
CA VAL A 470 -7.14 2.74 -25.91
C VAL A 470 -6.79 2.69 -27.40
N PRO A 471 -6.02 3.65 -27.94
CA PRO A 471 -5.60 3.60 -29.34
C PRO A 471 -4.52 2.52 -29.57
N GLY A 472 -4.36 2.07 -30.81
CA GLY A 472 -3.35 1.08 -31.19
C GLY A 472 -3.71 -0.36 -30.80
N LEU A 473 -4.98 -0.67 -30.50
CA LEU A 473 -5.42 -2.05 -30.23
C LEU A 473 -5.85 -2.76 -31.52
N PRO A 474 -5.80 -4.11 -31.55
CA PRO A 474 -6.39 -4.92 -32.61
C PRO A 474 -7.87 -4.61 -32.85
N ARG A 475 -8.31 -4.66 -34.11
CA ARG A 475 -9.71 -4.38 -34.52
C ARG A 475 -10.75 -5.15 -33.72
N ASN A 476 -10.46 -6.40 -33.35
CA ASN A 476 -11.37 -7.27 -32.60
C ASN A 476 -11.33 -7.07 -31.06
N CYS A 477 -10.50 -6.14 -30.55
CA CYS A 477 -10.59 -5.66 -29.18
C CYS A 477 -11.74 -4.65 -28.97
N TYR A 478 -12.19 -4.02 -30.06
CA TYR A 478 -13.25 -3.02 -30.04
C TYR A 478 -14.63 -3.64 -30.35
N GLY A 479 -15.67 -3.13 -29.69
CA GLY A 479 -17.05 -3.51 -29.97
C GLY A 479 -17.50 -3.00 -31.33
N GLU A 480 -18.15 -3.86 -32.12
CA GLU A 480 -18.56 -3.52 -33.49
C GLU A 480 -19.57 -2.38 -33.52
N GLU A 481 -20.61 -2.46 -32.69
CA GLU A 481 -21.64 -1.41 -32.58
C GLU A 481 -21.06 -0.07 -32.11
N TRP A 482 -20.09 -0.10 -31.20
CA TRP A 482 -19.41 1.12 -30.78
C TRP A 482 -18.58 1.72 -31.91
N LEU A 483 -17.82 0.91 -32.66
CA LEU A 483 -17.06 1.41 -33.81
C LEU A 483 -17.95 1.97 -34.92
N LYS A 484 -19.13 1.38 -35.15
CA LYS A 484 -20.14 1.94 -36.10
C LYS A 484 -20.66 3.30 -35.65
N SER A 485 -20.68 3.57 -34.35
CA SER A 485 -21.15 4.85 -33.80
C SER A 485 -20.11 5.97 -33.89
N LEU A 486 -18.85 5.64 -34.20
CA LEU A 486 -17.78 6.63 -34.31
C LEU A 486 -17.78 7.27 -35.70
N ARG A 487 -17.35 8.53 -35.73
CA ARG A 487 -17.06 9.24 -36.98
C ARG A 487 -15.76 8.73 -37.62
N PRO A 488 -15.55 8.90 -38.93
CA PRO A 488 -14.32 8.45 -39.61
C PRO A 488 -13.02 9.01 -39.02
N ASP A 489 -13.00 10.29 -38.64
CA ASP A 489 -11.86 10.95 -37.96
C ASP A 489 -11.51 10.25 -36.64
N GLN A 490 -12.53 9.90 -35.86
CA GLN A 490 -12.35 9.21 -34.59
C GLN A 490 -11.83 7.77 -34.76
N ILE A 491 -12.20 7.10 -35.86
CA ILE A 491 -11.69 5.77 -36.19
C ILE A 491 -10.21 5.84 -36.60
N GLU A 492 -9.82 6.89 -37.33
CA GLU A 492 -8.43 7.15 -37.71
C GLU A 492 -7.56 7.43 -36.47
N ASP A 493 -8.04 8.27 -35.55
CA ASP A 493 -7.37 8.59 -34.28
C ASP A 493 -7.11 7.37 -33.38
N LEU A 494 -7.90 6.30 -33.54
CA LEU A 494 -7.72 5.07 -32.78
C LEU A 494 -6.52 4.24 -33.25
N ASP A 495 -5.94 4.49 -34.43
CA ASP A 495 -4.80 3.73 -34.98
C ASP A 495 -5.04 2.20 -34.89
N ILE A 496 -6.21 1.76 -35.37
CA ILE A 496 -6.66 0.38 -35.18
C ILE A 496 -5.73 -0.60 -35.89
N GLN A 497 -5.23 -1.58 -35.14
CA GLN A 497 -4.31 -2.60 -35.64
C GLN A 497 -5.07 -3.80 -36.24
N PRO A 498 -4.42 -4.63 -37.07
CA PRO A 498 -5.01 -5.86 -37.59
C PRO A 498 -5.54 -6.78 -36.46
N PRO A 499 -6.61 -7.56 -36.72
CA PRO A 499 -7.16 -8.47 -35.71
C PRO A 499 -6.15 -9.54 -35.31
N VAL A 500 -6.19 -9.93 -34.04
CA VAL A 500 -5.33 -10.98 -33.48
C VAL A 500 -6.18 -12.07 -32.84
N ASP A 501 -5.66 -13.29 -32.71
CA ASP A 501 -6.40 -14.34 -32.02
C ASP A 501 -6.59 -14.02 -30.52
N LEU A 502 -7.83 -13.75 -30.12
CA LEU A 502 -8.24 -13.48 -28.74
C LEU A 502 -8.80 -14.72 -28.01
N SER A 503 -8.74 -15.90 -28.63
CA SER A 503 -9.21 -17.13 -28.01
C SER A 503 -8.44 -17.42 -26.71
N ILE A 504 -9.15 -17.98 -25.73
CA ILE A 504 -8.57 -18.40 -24.46
C ILE A 504 -8.11 -19.85 -24.64
N PRO A 505 -6.81 -20.16 -24.57
CA PRO A 505 -6.31 -21.53 -24.73
C PRO A 505 -6.88 -22.48 -23.68
N ASP A 506 -7.04 -23.77 -24.00
CA ASP A 506 -7.70 -24.75 -23.11
C ASP A 506 -7.00 -24.90 -21.75
N ASP A 507 -5.67 -24.90 -21.72
CA ASP A 507 -4.88 -24.90 -20.48
C ASP A 507 -5.25 -23.72 -19.56
N VAL A 508 -5.54 -22.56 -20.16
CA VAL A 508 -5.98 -21.37 -19.44
C VAL A 508 -7.43 -21.53 -19.00
N LYS A 509 -8.30 -22.10 -19.85
CA LYS A 509 -9.70 -22.41 -19.48
C LYS A 509 -9.75 -23.31 -18.25
N GLU A 510 -8.86 -24.30 -18.12
CA GLU A 510 -8.78 -25.16 -16.94
C GLU A 510 -8.42 -24.38 -15.66
N ILE A 511 -7.40 -23.52 -15.73
CA ILE A 511 -7.02 -22.63 -14.62
C ILE A 511 -8.21 -21.74 -14.24
N VAL A 512 -8.87 -21.17 -15.24
CA VAL A 512 -10.00 -20.26 -15.05
C VAL A 512 -11.16 -20.97 -14.37
N ARG A 513 -11.59 -22.15 -14.84
CA ARG A 513 -12.68 -22.95 -14.23
C ARG A 513 -12.44 -23.26 -12.74
N ARG A 514 -11.19 -23.54 -12.37
CA ARG A 514 -10.81 -23.76 -10.97
C ARG A 514 -11.05 -22.53 -10.09
N PHE A 515 -10.97 -21.33 -10.66
CA PHE A 515 -11.14 -20.06 -9.95
C PHE A 515 -12.54 -19.43 -10.13
N GLU A 516 -13.28 -19.78 -11.19
CA GLU A 516 -14.70 -19.41 -11.36
C GLU A 516 -15.57 -19.97 -10.23
N SER A 517 -15.30 -21.21 -9.85
CA SER A 517 -15.99 -21.91 -8.76
C SER A 517 -15.51 -21.49 -7.36
N MET A 518 -14.43 -20.71 -7.23
CA MET A 518 -13.94 -20.28 -5.92
C MET A 518 -14.84 -19.22 -5.30
N ARG A 519 -15.82 -19.73 -4.56
CA ARG A 519 -16.78 -19.00 -3.75
C ARG A 519 -16.08 -18.35 -2.56
N ILE A 520 -16.45 -17.11 -2.26
CA ILE A 520 -16.31 -16.58 -0.89
C ILE A 520 -17.24 -17.44 0.00
N PRO A 521 -16.75 -17.98 1.13
CA PRO A 521 -17.59 -18.74 2.05
C PRO A 521 -18.88 -17.97 2.39
N GLY A 522 -20.05 -18.53 2.05
CA GLY A 522 -21.37 -17.95 2.33
C GLY A 522 -22.09 -17.26 1.16
N GLY A 523 -21.52 -17.17 -0.04
CA GLY A 523 -22.19 -16.59 -1.21
C GLY A 523 -23.06 -17.58 -1.98
N HIS A 524 -24.28 -17.18 -2.39
CA HIS A 524 -25.05 -17.89 -3.41
C HIS A 524 -24.31 -17.84 -4.76
N PRO A 525 -24.28 -18.94 -5.53
CA PRO A 525 -23.69 -18.92 -6.87
C PRO A 525 -24.45 -17.93 -7.75
N GLN A 526 -23.74 -16.99 -8.38
CA GLN A 526 -24.22 -16.45 -9.64
C GLN A 526 -23.61 -17.31 -10.76
N PRO A 527 -24.41 -17.78 -11.72
CA PRO A 527 -23.89 -18.47 -12.90
C PRO A 527 -23.11 -17.44 -13.74
N SER A 528 -21.80 -17.35 -13.53
CA SER A 528 -20.93 -16.67 -14.47
C SER A 528 -20.54 -17.67 -15.55
N ASN A 529 -21.38 -17.79 -16.56
CA ASN A 529 -21.14 -18.62 -17.74
C ASN A 529 -20.10 -17.93 -18.64
N LEU A 530 -18.85 -17.78 -18.19
CA LEU A 530 -17.81 -17.12 -18.99
C LEU A 530 -17.58 -17.86 -20.32
N PHE A 531 -17.86 -19.16 -20.35
CA PHE A 531 -17.61 -20.07 -21.47
C PHE A 531 -18.86 -20.71 -22.10
N ASP A 532 -20.04 -20.65 -21.49
CA ASP A 532 -21.19 -21.43 -22.01
C ASP A 532 -21.83 -20.80 -23.25
N ASP A 533 -21.59 -19.52 -23.53
CA ASP A 533 -22.09 -18.84 -24.72
C ASP A 533 -21.38 -19.23 -26.03
N GLU A 534 -20.29 -20.02 -26.00
CA GLU A 534 -19.57 -20.42 -27.22
C GLU A 534 -20.39 -21.38 -28.11
N ASN A 535 -21.46 -21.98 -27.59
CA ASN A 535 -22.32 -22.89 -28.36
C ASN A 535 -23.53 -22.23 -29.06
N ASP A 536 -23.85 -20.96 -28.78
CA ASP A 536 -25.06 -20.30 -29.30
C ASP A 536 -24.82 -19.53 -30.62
N SER A 537 -23.68 -19.72 -31.28
CA SER A 537 -23.34 -18.98 -32.52
C SER A 537 -22.82 -19.88 -33.65
N ALA A 538 -23.13 -21.17 -33.60
CA ALA A 538 -22.88 -22.11 -34.70
C ALA A 538 -24.10 -22.23 -35.62
#